data_AF-I2CQQ7-F1
#
_entry.id   AF-I2CQQ7-F1
#
_cell.length_a   1.000
_cell.length_b   1.000
_cell.length_c   1.000
_cell.angle_alpha   90.00
_cell.angle_beta   90.00
_cell.angle_gamma   90.00
#
_symmetry.space_group_name_H-M   'P 1'
#
loop_
_entity.id
_entity.type
_entity.pdbx_description
1 polymer ?
#
loop_
_entity_poly.entity_id
_entity_poly.type
_entity_poly.pdbx_seq_one_letter_code
_entity_poly.pdbx_strand_id
1 'polypeptide(L)'
;MAEKVRRADRLKTLGDQIAGLWDRLKVPDQDREAFSASVDGLGPDTLEAGERELRRLHSLKREKLGSLIAESRAQITGLWEEMGVGLVEREGFGALRVGPEGYCDELLQAHEEEIQCLTDRLEVLRPILKLIWKREEFLRERTEMEELQKNSKARLTDRGGKRIEELMRIEKMDKHVKKDLPILTERLRKRLLEWEKAPEEG
;
A
#
# COMPACT_ATOMS: atom_id res chain seq x y z
N MET A 1 43.59 27.06 -26.02
CA MET A 1 43.79 25.59 -25.97
C MET A 1 43.23 24.99 -24.68
N ALA A 2 43.64 25.43 -23.48
CA ALA A 2 43.17 24.88 -22.20
C ALA A 2 41.63 24.94 -21.99
N GLU A 3 40.97 25.99 -22.45
CA GLU A 3 39.52 26.17 -22.27
C GLU A 3 38.68 25.24 -23.17
N LYS A 4 39.13 24.96 -24.40
CA LYS A 4 38.50 23.98 -25.29
C LYS A 4 38.62 22.57 -24.74
N VAL A 5 39.78 22.20 -24.16
CA VAL A 5 39.99 20.90 -23.52
C VAL A 5 39.08 20.74 -22.29
N ARG A 6 39.01 21.76 -21.41
CA ARG A 6 38.07 21.74 -20.26
C ARG A 6 36.61 21.58 -20.66
N ARG A 7 36.18 22.22 -21.75
CA ARG A 7 34.80 22.09 -22.27
C ARG A 7 34.52 20.69 -22.80
N ALA A 8 35.47 20.10 -23.53
CA ALA A 8 35.35 18.75 -24.04
C ALA A 8 35.24 17.72 -22.90
N ASP A 9 36.06 17.83 -21.85
CA ASP A 9 35.99 16.93 -20.69
C ASP A 9 34.66 17.04 -19.93
N ARG A 10 34.13 18.27 -19.80
CA ARG A 10 32.84 18.50 -19.14
C ARG A 10 31.68 17.95 -19.95
N LEU A 11 31.70 18.13 -21.28
CA LEU A 11 30.69 17.54 -22.18
C LEU A 11 30.73 16.01 -22.15
N LYS A 12 31.92 15.41 -22.11
CA LYS A 12 32.06 13.96 -21.98
C LYS A 12 31.45 13.46 -20.67
N THR A 13 31.81 14.09 -19.54
CA THR A 13 31.26 13.77 -18.22
C THR A 13 29.73 13.89 -18.20
N LEU A 14 29.18 14.96 -18.80
CA LEU A 14 27.72 15.15 -18.91
C LEU A 14 27.08 14.05 -19.77
N GLY A 15 27.68 13.71 -20.90
CA GLY A 15 27.21 12.63 -21.78
C GLY A 15 27.15 11.28 -21.07
N ASP A 16 28.21 10.92 -20.33
CA ASP A 16 28.28 9.67 -19.55
C ASP A 16 27.17 9.62 -18.46
N GLN A 17 26.91 10.74 -17.78
CA GLN A 17 25.86 10.83 -16.78
C GLN A 17 24.45 10.72 -17.39
N ILE A 18 24.22 11.39 -18.52
CA ILE A 18 22.95 11.34 -19.27
C ILE A 18 22.68 9.91 -19.75
N ALA A 19 23.65 9.27 -20.39
CA ALA A 19 23.53 7.90 -20.89
C ALA A 19 23.19 6.92 -19.76
N GLY A 20 23.90 7.00 -18.62
CA GLY A 20 23.61 6.17 -17.46
C GLY A 20 22.20 6.38 -16.89
N LEU A 21 21.68 7.61 -16.91
CA LEU A 21 20.30 7.89 -16.50
C LEU A 21 19.26 7.42 -17.52
N TRP A 22 19.53 7.54 -18.82
CA TRP A 22 18.64 7.01 -19.85
C TRP A 22 18.45 5.50 -19.72
N ASP A 23 19.52 4.75 -19.46
CA ASP A 23 19.45 3.30 -19.26
C ASP A 23 18.64 2.94 -18.01
N ARG A 24 18.94 3.57 -16.87
CA ARG A 24 18.22 3.33 -15.61
C ARG A 24 16.76 3.71 -15.68
N LEU A 25 16.44 4.84 -16.32
CA LEU A 25 15.07 5.34 -16.46
C LEU A 25 14.33 4.71 -17.64
N LYS A 26 15.00 3.85 -18.43
CA LYS A 26 14.51 3.23 -19.67
C LYS A 26 13.90 4.25 -20.62
N VAL A 27 14.61 5.34 -20.86
CA VAL A 27 14.18 6.37 -21.82
C VAL A 27 14.16 5.76 -23.23
N PRO A 28 13.07 5.91 -24.00
CA PRO A 28 12.96 5.36 -25.36
C PRO A 28 14.06 5.86 -26.30
N ASP A 29 14.54 5.00 -27.19
CA ASP A 29 15.63 5.35 -28.12
C ASP A 29 15.28 6.55 -29.01
N GLN A 30 14.01 6.68 -29.39
CA GLN A 30 13.51 7.85 -30.14
C GLN A 30 13.78 9.18 -29.41
N ASP A 31 13.59 9.23 -28.09
CA ASP A 31 13.84 10.42 -27.29
C ASP A 31 15.34 10.69 -27.14
N ARG A 32 16.14 9.63 -27.03
CA ARG A 32 17.61 9.71 -26.99
C ARG A 32 18.16 10.27 -28.29
N GLU A 33 17.71 9.73 -29.42
CA GLU A 33 18.08 10.17 -30.77
C GLU A 33 17.65 11.62 -31.03
N ALA A 34 16.42 12.00 -30.64
CA ALA A 34 15.94 13.36 -30.76
C ALA A 34 16.80 14.35 -29.97
N PHE A 35 17.23 13.98 -28.75
CA PHE A 35 18.16 14.80 -27.98
C PHE A 35 19.53 14.88 -28.65
N SER A 36 20.11 13.74 -29.05
CA SER A 36 21.42 13.69 -29.72
C SER A 36 21.44 14.49 -31.02
N ALA A 37 20.36 14.48 -31.80
CA ALA A 37 20.24 15.27 -33.03
C ALA A 37 20.06 16.77 -32.77
N SER A 38 19.55 17.15 -31.59
CA SER A 38 19.37 18.56 -31.19
C SER A 38 20.65 19.24 -30.69
N VAL A 39 21.71 18.46 -30.46
CA VAL A 39 22.96 18.92 -29.86
C VAL A 39 24.10 18.70 -30.85
N ASP A 40 24.69 19.79 -31.35
CA ASP A 40 25.84 19.74 -32.27
C ASP A 40 27.04 20.54 -31.72
N GLY A 41 28.26 20.05 -31.98
CA GLY A 41 29.52 20.72 -31.65
C GLY A 41 29.96 20.69 -30.18
N LEU A 42 30.93 21.56 -29.86
CA LEU A 42 31.52 21.77 -28.51
C LEU A 42 31.21 23.18 -27.99
N GLY A 43 30.07 23.73 -28.40
CA GLY A 43 29.66 25.09 -28.09
C GLY A 43 29.16 25.25 -26.66
N PRO A 44 29.02 26.50 -26.16
CA PRO A 44 28.33 26.78 -24.91
C PRO A 44 26.88 26.26 -24.93
N ASP A 45 26.21 26.35 -26.07
CA ASP A 45 24.82 25.89 -26.26
C ASP A 45 24.68 24.38 -26.07
N THR A 46 25.66 23.60 -26.58
CA THR A 46 25.77 22.15 -26.38
C THR A 46 25.85 21.79 -24.90
N LEU A 47 26.65 22.55 -24.14
CA LEU A 47 26.85 22.33 -22.71
C LEU A 47 25.60 22.69 -21.92
N GLU A 48 24.94 23.80 -22.25
CA GLU A 48 23.68 24.19 -21.63
C GLU A 48 22.55 23.18 -21.91
N ALA A 49 22.47 22.66 -23.15
CA ALA A 49 21.53 21.62 -23.52
C ALA A 49 21.78 20.32 -22.73
N GLY A 50 23.04 19.91 -22.58
CA GLY A 50 23.43 18.77 -21.75
C GLY A 50 23.04 18.95 -20.28
N GLU A 51 23.34 20.11 -19.68
CA GLU A 51 22.94 20.39 -18.30
C GLU A 51 21.42 20.43 -18.12
N ARG A 52 20.68 20.94 -19.11
CA ARG A 52 19.21 20.95 -19.10
C ARG A 52 18.64 19.53 -19.16
N GLU A 53 19.17 18.69 -20.02
CA GLU A 53 18.74 17.29 -20.11
C GLU A 53 19.07 16.51 -18.83
N LEU A 54 20.26 16.70 -18.28
CA LEU A 54 20.64 16.10 -17.01
C LEU A 54 19.68 16.50 -15.87
N ARG A 55 19.32 17.79 -15.79
CA ARG A 55 18.30 18.27 -14.84
C ARG A 55 16.94 17.62 -15.07
N ARG A 56 16.51 17.50 -16.33
CA ARG A 56 15.24 16.84 -16.71
C ARG A 56 15.22 15.38 -16.25
N LEU A 57 16.29 14.63 -16.50
CA LEU A 57 16.41 13.22 -16.12
C LEU A 57 16.44 13.03 -14.60
N HIS A 58 17.13 13.90 -13.86
CA HIS A 58 17.10 13.87 -12.40
C HIS A 58 15.70 14.16 -11.84
N SER A 59 14.99 15.13 -12.41
CA SER A 59 13.59 15.40 -12.04
C SER A 59 12.70 14.19 -12.32
N LEU A 60 12.85 13.56 -13.50
CA LEU A 60 12.12 12.35 -13.86
C LEU A 60 12.44 11.18 -12.91
N LYS A 61 13.71 10.98 -12.52
CA LYS A 61 14.09 9.97 -11.52
C LYS A 61 13.37 10.23 -10.20
N ARG A 62 13.38 11.48 -9.71
CA ARG A 62 12.76 11.85 -8.44
C ARG A 62 11.24 11.67 -8.48
N GLU A 63 10.60 12.03 -9.58
CA GLU A 63 9.16 11.83 -9.78
C GLU A 63 8.80 10.35 -9.76
N LYS A 64 9.51 9.51 -10.52
CA LYS A 64 9.30 8.06 -10.53
C LYS A 64 9.49 7.45 -9.13
N LEU A 65 10.60 7.75 -8.45
CA LEU A 65 10.83 7.29 -7.08
C LEU A 65 9.72 7.76 -6.14
N GLY A 66 9.30 9.01 -6.24
CA GLY A 66 8.22 9.54 -5.42
C GLY A 66 6.90 8.81 -5.61
N SER A 67 6.55 8.46 -6.85
CA SER A 67 5.34 7.68 -7.13
C SER A 67 5.42 6.26 -6.55
N LEU A 68 6.56 5.58 -6.71
CA LEU A 68 6.76 4.21 -6.21
C LEU A 68 6.74 4.15 -4.68
N ILE A 69 7.38 5.12 -4.02
CA ILE A 69 7.35 5.20 -2.56
C ILE A 69 5.94 5.51 -2.07
N ALA A 70 5.20 6.41 -2.73
CA ALA A 70 3.83 6.73 -2.35
C ALA A 70 2.90 5.50 -2.49
N GLU A 71 3.01 4.76 -3.58
CA GLU A 71 2.29 3.50 -3.80
C GLU A 71 2.63 2.45 -2.74
N SER A 72 3.93 2.26 -2.47
CA SER A 72 4.39 1.32 -1.46
C SER A 72 3.87 1.66 -0.06
N ARG A 73 3.87 2.95 0.31
CA ARG A 73 3.31 3.42 1.59
C ARG A 73 1.81 3.20 1.70
N ALA A 74 1.07 3.40 0.61
CA ALA A 74 -0.36 3.10 0.58
C ALA A 74 -0.62 1.60 0.77
N GLN A 75 0.18 0.74 0.12
CA GLN A 75 0.09 -0.70 0.29
C GLN A 75 0.40 -1.14 1.73
N ILE A 76 1.47 -0.65 2.33
CA ILE A 76 1.81 -0.91 3.75
C ILE A 76 0.67 -0.50 4.67
N THR A 77 0.11 0.70 4.45
CA THR A 77 -1.01 1.20 5.26
C THR A 77 -2.25 0.30 5.14
N GLY A 78 -2.57 -0.15 3.92
CA GLY A 78 -3.67 -1.08 3.67
C GLY A 78 -3.46 -2.43 4.37
N LEU A 79 -2.25 -3.00 4.30
CA LEU A 79 -1.91 -4.26 4.99
C LEU A 79 -2.06 -4.12 6.52
N TRP A 80 -1.62 -3.00 7.10
CA TRP A 80 -1.82 -2.72 8.51
C TRP A 80 -3.28 -2.55 8.92
N GLU A 81 -4.09 -1.92 8.08
CA GLU A 81 -5.53 -1.82 8.30
C GLU A 81 -6.21 -3.18 8.26
N GLU A 82 -5.87 -4.03 7.28
CA GLU A 82 -6.42 -5.38 7.16
C GLU A 82 -6.09 -6.26 8.37
N MET A 83 -4.88 -6.14 8.90
CA MET A 83 -4.43 -6.86 10.09
C MET A 83 -4.89 -6.22 11.42
N GLY A 84 -5.41 -4.99 11.39
CA GLY A 84 -5.77 -4.25 12.61
C GLY A 84 -4.58 -3.78 13.44
N VAL A 85 -3.42 -3.55 12.81
CA VAL A 85 -2.18 -3.10 13.46
C VAL A 85 -2.38 -1.70 14.07
N GLY A 86 -2.08 -1.55 15.35
CA GLY A 86 -2.24 -0.31 16.12
C GLY A 86 -1.18 0.73 15.79
N LEU A 87 -1.49 2.02 16.03
CA LEU A 87 -0.63 3.14 15.65
C LEU A 87 0.80 3.06 16.23
N VAL A 88 0.95 2.59 17.47
CA VAL A 88 2.27 2.47 18.13
C VAL A 88 3.16 1.45 17.42
N GLU A 89 2.61 0.33 16.95
CA GLU A 89 3.37 -0.69 16.21
C GLU A 89 3.79 -0.14 14.83
N ARG A 90 2.92 0.63 14.17
CA ARG A 90 3.22 1.31 12.90
C ARG A 90 4.39 2.31 13.02
N GLU A 91 4.61 2.91 14.19
CA GLU A 91 5.73 3.83 14.41
C GLU A 91 7.11 3.15 14.31
N GLY A 92 7.15 1.81 14.43
CA GLY A 92 8.36 1.00 14.28
C GLY A 92 8.97 1.06 12.89
N PHE A 93 8.15 1.23 11.85
CA PHE A 93 8.63 1.36 10.47
C PHE A 93 9.01 2.82 10.14
N GLY A 94 10.23 3.21 10.52
CA GLY A 94 10.71 4.58 10.39
C GLY A 94 10.82 5.12 8.95
N ALA A 95 10.89 4.24 7.95
CA ALA A 95 11.02 4.63 6.54
C ALA A 95 9.79 5.41 6.00
N LEU A 96 8.63 5.30 6.66
CA LEU A 96 7.45 6.11 6.36
C LEU A 96 7.64 7.61 6.63
N ARG A 97 8.54 7.97 7.56
CA ARG A 97 8.78 9.36 7.97
C ARG A 97 9.77 10.10 7.06
N VAL A 98 10.46 9.39 6.17
CA VAL A 98 11.44 10.00 5.27
C VAL A 98 10.71 10.87 4.24
N GLY A 99 11.08 12.14 4.15
CA GLY A 99 10.48 13.07 3.18
C GLY A 99 11.08 12.92 1.78
N PRO A 100 10.52 13.62 0.77
CA PRO A 100 10.98 13.57 -0.62
C PRO A 100 12.47 13.89 -0.81
N GLU A 101 13.08 14.64 0.10
CA GLU A 101 14.50 14.95 0.14
C GLU A 101 15.40 13.72 0.39
N GLY A 102 14.85 12.69 1.04
CA GLY A 102 15.53 11.43 1.32
C GLY A 102 15.15 10.29 0.38
N TYR A 103 14.42 10.56 -0.70
CA TYR A 103 13.99 9.51 -1.63
C TYR A 103 15.18 8.98 -2.44
N CYS A 104 15.47 7.70 -2.24
CA CYS A 104 16.52 6.95 -2.90
C CYS A 104 16.08 5.50 -3.14
N ASP A 105 16.92 4.75 -3.86
CA ASP A 105 16.64 3.38 -4.24
C ASP A 105 16.63 2.46 -2.99
N GLU A 106 17.48 2.73 -2.00
CA GLU A 106 17.53 2.00 -0.71
C GLU A 106 16.26 2.21 0.12
N LEU A 107 15.68 3.42 0.08
CA LEU A 107 14.43 3.70 0.77
C LEU A 107 13.28 2.93 0.13
N LEU A 108 13.22 2.88 -1.20
CA LEU A 108 12.20 2.11 -1.92
C LEU A 108 12.33 0.62 -1.58
N GLN A 109 13.55 0.08 -1.62
CA GLN A 109 13.81 -1.32 -1.26
C GLN A 109 13.32 -1.65 0.17
N ALA A 110 13.57 -0.77 1.14
CA ALA A 110 13.08 -0.97 2.50
C ALA A 110 11.53 -1.03 2.58
N HIS A 111 10.81 -0.31 1.72
CA HIS A 111 9.35 -0.42 1.65
C HIS A 111 8.91 -1.73 0.98
N GLU A 112 9.60 -2.16 -0.08
CA GLU A 112 9.31 -3.44 -0.76
C GLU A 112 9.53 -4.64 0.17
N GLU A 113 10.60 -4.62 0.95
CA GLU A 113 10.90 -5.64 1.96
C GLU A 113 9.83 -5.66 3.07
N GLU A 114 9.43 -4.49 3.58
CA GLU A 114 8.34 -4.39 4.56
C GLU A 114 7.01 -4.91 4.01
N ILE A 115 6.68 -4.58 2.75
CA ILE A 115 5.48 -5.10 2.09
C ILE A 115 5.51 -6.62 2.04
N GLN A 116 6.65 -7.22 1.70
CA GLN A 116 6.80 -8.67 1.65
C GLN A 116 6.59 -9.29 3.03
N CYS A 117 7.28 -8.77 4.06
CA CYS A 117 7.13 -9.22 5.44
C CYS A 117 5.67 -9.13 5.94
N LEU A 118 5.01 -8.01 5.69
CA LEU A 118 3.61 -7.80 6.08
C LEU A 118 2.66 -8.71 5.30
N THR A 119 2.94 -8.99 4.03
CA THR A 119 2.16 -9.91 3.21
C THR A 119 2.26 -11.33 3.75
N ASP A 120 3.48 -11.79 4.06
CA ASP A 120 3.71 -13.12 4.62
C ASP A 120 3.04 -13.27 6.01
N ARG A 121 3.18 -12.25 6.87
CA ARG A 121 2.48 -12.19 8.16
C ARG A 121 0.96 -12.23 7.98
N LEU A 122 0.42 -11.48 7.02
CA LEU A 122 -1.02 -11.46 6.73
C LEU A 122 -1.51 -12.85 6.29
N GLU A 123 -0.78 -13.58 5.47
CA GLU A 123 -1.16 -14.94 5.07
C GLU A 123 -1.29 -15.89 6.27
N VAL A 124 -0.37 -15.79 7.24
CA VAL A 124 -0.42 -16.56 8.49
C VAL A 124 -1.63 -16.15 9.35
N LEU A 125 -1.93 -14.85 9.43
CA LEU A 125 -3.03 -14.31 10.24
C LEU A 125 -4.41 -14.48 9.58
N ARG A 126 -4.48 -14.61 8.26
CA ARG A 126 -5.72 -14.65 7.47
C ARG A 126 -6.76 -15.65 7.98
N PRO A 127 -6.43 -16.89 8.40
CA PRO A 127 -7.38 -17.81 8.99
C PRO A 127 -8.03 -17.30 10.29
N ILE A 128 -7.29 -16.57 11.11
CA ILE A 128 -7.75 -15.97 12.37
C ILE A 128 -8.59 -14.73 12.08
N LEU A 129 -8.12 -13.85 11.20
CA LEU A 129 -8.84 -12.64 10.78
C LEU A 129 -10.21 -12.97 10.20
N LYS A 130 -10.32 -14.03 9.38
CA LYS A 130 -11.62 -14.53 8.87
C LYS A 130 -12.60 -14.90 9.99
N LEU A 131 -12.11 -15.49 11.09
CA LEU A 131 -12.96 -15.82 12.25
C LEU A 131 -13.38 -14.56 13.01
N ILE A 132 -12.48 -13.57 13.13
CA ILE A 132 -12.76 -12.28 13.75
C ILE A 132 -13.83 -11.54 12.96
N TRP A 133 -13.66 -11.36 11.65
CA TRP A 133 -14.63 -10.69 10.79
C TRP A 133 -16.00 -11.36 10.81
N LYS A 134 -16.03 -12.71 10.77
CA LYS A 134 -17.29 -13.44 10.86
C LYS A 134 -17.97 -13.25 12.22
N ARG A 135 -17.20 -13.15 13.29
CA ARG A 135 -17.71 -12.89 14.64
C ARG A 135 -18.27 -11.48 14.74
N GLU A 136 -17.59 -10.49 14.19
CA GLU A 136 -18.08 -9.11 14.13
C GLU A 136 -19.37 -8.98 13.31
N GLU A 137 -19.49 -9.71 12.20
CA GLU A 137 -20.74 -9.79 11.41
C GLU A 137 -21.90 -10.27 12.29
N PHE A 138 -21.73 -11.36 13.02
CA PHE A 138 -22.76 -11.87 13.94
C PHE A 138 -23.07 -10.91 15.10
N LEU A 139 -22.09 -10.16 15.58
CA LEU A 139 -22.32 -9.12 16.59
C LEU A 139 -23.11 -7.94 16.02
N ARG A 140 -22.85 -7.54 14.76
CA ARG A 140 -23.66 -6.53 14.06
C ARG A 140 -25.08 -7.03 13.83
N GLU A 141 -25.25 -8.27 13.39
CA GLU A 141 -26.58 -8.90 13.27
C GLU A 141 -27.30 -8.91 14.63
N ARG A 142 -26.63 -9.20 15.75
CA ARG A 142 -27.25 -9.11 17.07
C ARG A 142 -27.81 -7.71 17.34
N THR A 143 -27.01 -6.67 17.11
CA THR A 143 -27.44 -5.29 17.32
C THR A 143 -28.63 -4.93 16.42
N GLU A 144 -28.57 -5.28 15.13
CA GLU A 144 -29.66 -5.03 14.19
C GLU A 144 -30.95 -5.78 14.59
N MET A 145 -30.85 -7.03 15.04
CA MET A 145 -31.99 -7.80 15.52
C MET A 145 -32.64 -7.12 16.73
N GLU A 146 -31.85 -6.67 17.69
CA GLU A 146 -32.34 -5.97 18.88
C GLU A 146 -33.08 -4.68 18.50
N GLU A 147 -32.59 -3.93 17.52
CA GLU A 147 -33.24 -2.74 16.97
C GLU A 147 -34.56 -3.09 16.25
N LEU A 148 -34.56 -4.13 15.41
CA LEU A 148 -35.77 -4.61 14.73
C LEU A 148 -36.82 -5.10 15.72
N GLN A 149 -36.43 -5.82 16.77
CA GLN A 149 -37.34 -6.29 17.82
C GLN A 149 -37.95 -5.13 18.62
N LYS A 150 -37.18 -4.07 18.91
CA LYS A 150 -37.69 -2.84 19.55
C LYS A 150 -38.71 -2.14 18.65
N ASN A 151 -38.40 -1.97 17.37
CA ASN A 151 -39.25 -1.29 16.40
C ASN A 151 -40.52 -2.09 16.03
N SER A 152 -40.42 -3.43 16.00
CA SER A 152 -41.54 -4.34 15.70
C SER A 152 -42.61 -4.32 16.80
N LYS A 153 -42.22 -4.16 18.08
CA LYS A 153 -43.17 -3.95 19.19
C LYS A 153 -44.00 -2.68 19.03
N ALA A 154 -43.48 -1.66 18.33
CA ALA A 154 -44.21 -0.43 18.01
C ALA A 154 -45.14 -0.53 16.79
N ARG A 155 -44.96 -1.56 15.93
CA ARG A 155 -45.70 -1.78 14.66
C ARG A 155 -46.68 -2.95 14.73
N LEU A 156 -47.35 -3.14 15.86
CA LEU A 156 -48.22 -4.29 16.14
C LEU A 156 -49.39 -4.46 15.14
N THR A 157 -49.72 -3.43 14.37
CA THR A 157 -50.88 -3.38 13.46
C THR A 157 -50.59 -3.79 12.01
N ASP A 158 -49.33 -3.92 11.59
CA ASP A 158 -49.01 -4.19 10.17
C ASP A 158 -49.10 -5.70 9.88
N ARG A 159 -50.07 -6.08 9.03
CA ARG A 159 -50.38 -7.45 8.62
C ARG A 159 -50.14 -7.57 7.12
N GLY A 160 -49.02 -8.18 6.71
CA GLY A 160 -48.66 -8.37 5.30
C GLY A 160 -47.34 -9.12 5.10
N GLY A 161 -46.98 -9.41 3.84
CA GLY A 161 -45.77 -10.18 3.49
C GLY A 161 -44.45 -9.61 4.03
N LYS A 162 -44.34 -8.28 4.12
CA LYS A 162 -43.18 -7.59 4.71
C LYS A 162 -42.92 -7.96 6.18
N ARG A 163 -43.99 -8.19 6.96
CA ARG A 163 -43.91 -8.63 8.36
C ARG A 163 -43.34 -10.06 8.46
N ILE A 164 -43.74 -10.94 7.54
CA ILE A 164 -43.27 -12.32 7.49
C ILE A 164 -41.77 -12.35 7.15
N GLU A 165 -41.34 -11.56 6.16
CA GLU A 165 -39.92 -11.42 5.80
C GLU A 165 -39.09 -10.87 6.96
N GLU A 166 -39.58 -9.85 7.69
CA GLU A 166 -38.90 -9.30 8.87
C GLU A 166 -38.77 -10.35 10.00
N LEU A 167 -39.81 -11.14 10.26
CA LEU A 167 -39.77 -12.22 11.25
C LEU A 167 -38.79 -13.33 10.85
N MET A 168 -38.81 -13.78 9.59
CA MET A 168 -37.85 -14.75 9.08
C MET A 168 -36.41 -14.23 9.18
N ARG A 169 -36.20 -12.94 8.93
CA ARG A 169 -34.89 -12.29 9.10
C ARG A 169 -34.46 -12.29 10.56
N ILE A 170 -35.33 -11.92 11.49
CA ILE A 170 -35.08 -11.96 12.93
C ILE A 170 -34.74 -13.38 13.40
N GLU A 171 -35.50 -14.39 12.99
CA GLU A 171 -35.25 -15.80 13.35
C GLU A 171 -33.91 -16.31 12.83
N LYS A 172 -33.55 -15.95 11.59
CA LYS A 172 -32.23 -16.28 11.01
C LYS A 172 -31.10 -15.66 11.83
N MET A 173 -31.22 -14.37 12.16
CA MET A 173 -30.24 -13.67 12.99
C MET A 173 -30.19 -14.27 14.41
N ASP A 174 -31.34 -14.66 14.98
CA ASP A 174 -31.42 -15.27 16.32
C ASP A 174 -30.69 -16.62 16.38
N LYS A 175 -30.79 -17.41 15.31
CA LYS A 175 -30.00 -18.64 15.17
C LYS A 175 -28.50 -18.34 15.14
N HIS A 176 -28.05 -17.37 14.34
CA HIS A 176 -26.64 -17.00 14.29
C HIS A 176 -26.13 -16.54 15.66
N VAL A 177 -26.90 -15.71 16.37
CA VAL A 177 -26.52 -15.17 17.68
C VAL A 177 -26.52 -16.23 18.79
N LYS A 178 -27.54 -17.08 18.86
CA LYS A 178 -27.67 -18.07 19.95
C LYS A 178 -26.81 -19.30 19.76
N LYS A 179 -26.60 -19.73 18.51
CA LYS A 179 -25.92 -21.00 18.20
C LYS A 179 -24.54 -20.78 17.61
N ASP A 180 -24.45 -20.00 16.55
CA ASP A 180 -23.22 -19.95 15.74
C ASP A 180 -22.17 -19.03 16.36
N LEU A 181 -22.56 -17.93 16.99
CA LEU A 181 -21.67 -16.98 17.66
C LEU A 181 -20.90 -17.58 18.85
N PRO A 182 -21.50 -18.37 19.77
CA PRO A 182 -20.75 -19.06 20.82
C PRO A 182 -19.72 -20.06 20.26
N ILE A 183 -20.12 -20.86 19.27
CA ILE A 183 -19.23 -21.85 18.62
C ILE A 183 -18.06 -21.15 17.94
N LEU A 184 -18.34 -20.07 17.22
CA LEU A 184 -17.33 -19.26 16.54
C LEU A 184 -16.38 -18.59 17.54
N THR A 185 -16.91 -18.08 18.65
CA THR A 185 -16.10 -17.45 19.71
C THR A 185 -15.14 -18.46 20.36
N GLU A 186 -15.61 -19.68 20.65
CA GLU A 186 -14.75 -20.73 21.20
C GLU A 186 -13.70 -21.21 20.18
N ARG A 187 -14.08 -21.33 18.91
CA ARG A 187 -13.14 -21.65 17.82
C ARG A 187 -12.06 -20.59 17.68
N LEU A 188 -12.45 -19.31 17.71
CA LEU A 188 -11.51 -18.18 17.66
C LEU A 188 -10.57 -18.21 18.86
N ARG A 189 -11.09 -18.42 20.06
CA ARG A 189 -10.28 -18.54 21.29
C ARG A 189 -9.21 -19.62 21.18
N LYS A 190 -9.57 -20.81 20.68
CA LYS A 190 -8.61 -21.91 20.48
C LYS A 190 -7.52 -21.53 19.48
N ARG A 191 -7.90 -20.93 18.34
CA ARG A 191 -6.96 -20.50 17.31
C ARG A 191 -6.00 -19.40 17.80
N LEU A 192 -6.49 -18.44 18.58
CA LEU A 192 -5.65 -17.42 19.18
C LEU A 192 -4.64 -18.02 20.16
N LEU A 193 -5.05 -19.00 20.97
CA LEU A 193 -4.18 -19.68 21.92
C LEU A 193 -3.15 -20.60 21.23
N GLU A 194 -3.48 -21.17 20.08
CA GLU A 194 -2.51 -21.87 19.22
C GLU A 194 -1.50 -20.90 18.62
N TRP A 195 -1.97 -19.75 18.14
CA TRP A 195 -1.14 -18.72 17.53
C TRP A 195 -0.17 -18.08 18.54
N GLU A 196 -0.63 -17.75 19.75
CA GLU A 196 0.21 -17.18 20.83
C GLU A 196 1.33 -18.14 21.28
N LYS A 197 1.13 -19.45 21.10
CA LYS A 197 2.13 -20.48 21.42
C LYS A 197 3.04 -20.82 20.25
N ALA A 198 2.68 -20.44 19.03
CA ALA A 198 3.58 -20.58 17.90
C ALA A 198 4.76 -19.63 18.14
N PRO A 199 6.02 -20.09 18.04
CA PRO A 199 7.15 -19.19 18.15
C PRO A 199 7.03 -18.12 17.07
N GLU A 200 7.27 -16.86 17.44
CA GLU A 200 7.48 -15.80 16.45
C GLU A 200 8.74 -16.19 15.67
N GLU A 201 8.57 -16.74 14.47
CA GLU A 201 9.67 -16.80 13.51
C GLU A 201 9.96 -15.34 13.16
N GLY A 202 11.08 -14.84 13.72
CA GLY A 202 11.43 -13.43 13.78
C GLY A 202 11.94 -12.82 12.50
#